data_AF-A0AAD9WYM9-F1
#
_entry.id   AF-A0AAD9WYM9-F1
#
_cell.length_a   1.000
_cell.length_b   1.000
_cell.length_c   1.000
_cell.angle_alpha   90.00
_cell.angle_beta   90.00
_cell.angle_gamma   90.00
#
_symmetry.space_group_name_H-M   'P 1'
#
loop_
_entity.id
_entity.type
_entity.pdbx_description
1 polymer ?
#
loop_
_entity_poly.entity_id
_entity_poly.type
_entity_poly.pdbx_seq_one_letter_code
_entity_poly.pdbx_strand_id
1 'polypeptide(L)'
;MVRFYEKWTEADKLNDIITPYARENLTMNEKEARKRQVIHGRRRWYETVDQGGVKFLVNADDATYDCGMWQMTGLPCKHVVAMLMYNREHAHHRVHWYYSKQAWKMAYDGNINPIPDESRWPEFESQTIEPPV
;
A
#
# COMPACT_ATOMS: atom_id res chain seq x y z
N MET A 1 14.73 20.90 0.44
CA MET A 1 13.39 21.51 0.36
C MET A 1 12.66 21.16 -0.94
N VAL A 2 13.35 21.16 -2.09
CA VAL A 2 12.80 20.87 -3.43
C VAL A 2 12.01 19.55 -3.51
N ARG A 3 12.53 18.46 -2.92
CA ARG A 3 11.91 17.13 -3.00
C ARG A 3 10.49 17.02 -2.40
N PHE A 4 10.20 17.69 -1.28
CA PHE A 4 8.87 17.60 -0.65
C PHE A 4 7.82 18.30 -1.52
N TYR A 5 8.13 19.51 -1.93
CA TYR A 5 7.31 20.29 -2.85
C TYR A 5 7.08 19.57 -4.18
N GLU A 6 8.15 19.02 -4.79
CA GLU A 6 8.03 18.22 -6.02
C GLU A 6 7.07 17.04 -5.84
N LYS A 7 7.25 16.23 -4.78
CA LYS A 7 6.38 15.08 -4.51
C LYS A 7 4.93 15.48 -4.25
N TRP A 8 4.71 16.58 -3.54
CA TRP A 8 3.36 17.10 -3.33
C TRP A 8 2.73 17.55 -4.65
N THR A 9 3.46 18.27 -5.51
CA THR A 9 2.95 18.71 -6.82
C THR A 9 2.72 17.55 -7.79
N GLU A 10 3.54 16.50 -7.76
CA GLU A 10 3.30 15.24 -8.48
C GLU A 10 1.97 14.62 -8.02
N ALA A 11 1.77 14.50 -6.70
CA ALA A 11 0.53 13.97 -6.14
C ALA A 11 -0.68 14.84 -6.50
N ASP A 12 -0.54 16.16 -6.55
CA ASP A 12 -1.60 17.08 -6.95
C ASP A 12 -2.04 16.88 -8.41
N LYS A 13 -1.07 16.77 -9.33
CA LYS A 13 -1.29 16.55 -10.76
C LYS A 13 -1.77 15.13 -11.10
N LEU A 14 -1.62 14.18 -10.19
CA LEU A 14 -2.04 12.79 -10.40
C LEU A 14 -3.55 12.70 -10.66
N ASN A 15 -3.93 12.20 -11.82
CA ASN A 15 -5.34 11.95 -12.19
C ASN A 15 -5.80 10.55 -11.78
N ASP A 16 -5.49 10.16 -10.55
CA ASP A 16 -5.84 8.87 -9.96
C ASP A 16 -6.08 9.04 -8.46
N ILE A 17 -6.86 8.14 -7.87
CA ILE A 17 -7.18 8.08 -6.45
C ILE A 17 -6.12 7.34 -5.64
N ILE A 18 -5.30 6.49 -6.28
CA ILE A 18 -4.20 5.75 -5.66
C ILE A 18 -2.86 6.13 -6.27
N THR A 19 -1.76 5.85 -5.56
CA THR A 19 -0.40 6.15 -6.04
C THR A 19 -0.03 5.32 -7.28
N PRO A 20 0.89 5.82 -8.14
CA PRO A 20 1.40 5.10 -9.30
C PRO A 20 1.95 3.72 -8.95
N TYR A 21 2.65 3.59 -7.81
CA TYR A 21 3.16 2.31 -7.32
C TYR A 21 2.02 1.29 -7.10
N ALA A 22 0.95 1.70 -6.41
CA ALA A 22 -0.19 0.83 -6.17
C ALA A 22 -0.94 0.50 -7.47
N ARG A 23 -1.07 1.48 -8.38
CA ARG A 23 -1.69 1.28 -9.70
C ARG A 23 -0.93 0.27 -10.55
N GLU A 24 0.39 0.37 -10.60
CA GLU A 24 1.25 -0.56 -11.35
C GLU A 24 1.14 -1.98 -10.79
N ASN A 25 1.25 -2.13 -9.47
CA ASN A 25 1.10 -3.42 -8.79
C ASN A 25 -0.29 -4.03 -9.03
N LEU A 26 -1.35 -3.24 -8.93
CA LEU A 26 -2.71 -3.67 -9.25
C LEU A 26 -2.82 -4.16 -10.69
N THR A 27 -2.32 -3.38 -11.66
CA THR A 27 -2.37 -3.74 -13.08
C THR A 27 -1.65 -5.06 -13.35
N MET A 28 -0.51 -5.28 -12.69
CA MET A 28 0.22 -6.55 -12.76
C MET A 28 -0.58 -7.70 -12.15
N ASN A 29 -1.12 -7.51 -10.94
CA ASN A 29 -1.94 -8.52 -10.27
C ASN A 29 -3.24 -8.83 -11.02
N GLU A 30 -3.84 -7.86 -11.70
CA GLU A 30 -5.01 -8.03 -12.56
C GLU A 30 -4.69 -8.90 -13.78
N LYS A 31 -3.51 -8.76 -14.38
CA LYS A 31 -3.06 -9.64 -15.48
C LYS A 31 -2.87 -11.07 -15.01
N GLU A 32 -2.25 -11.27 -13.85
CA GLU A 32 -2.03 -12.61 -13.29
C GLU A 32 -3.31 -13.24 -12.73
N ALA A 33 -4.24 -12.43 -12.22
CA ALA A 33 -5.54 -12.88 -11.73
C ALA A 33 -6.39 -13.52 -12.82
N ARG A 34 -6.34 -13.01 -14.07
CA ARG A 34 -7.08 -13.58 -15.21
C ARG A 34 -6.69 -15.01 -15.56
N LYS A 35 -5.52 -15.47 -15.11
CA LYS A 35 -5.02 -16.83 -15.33
C LYS A 35 -5.47 -17.82 -14.27
N ARG A 36 -6.25 -17.37 -13.27
CA ARG A 36 -6.67 -18.16 -12.11
C ARG A 36 -8.12 -18.56 -12.23
N GLN A 37 -8.43 -19.76 -11.75
CA GLN A 37 -9.80 -20.20 -11.56
C GLN A 37 -10.27 -19.76 -10.18
N VAL A 38 -11.56 -19.45 -10.07
CA VAL A 38 -12.19 -19.07 -8.81
C VAL A 38 -13.37 -20.01 -8.57
N ILE A 39 -13.35 -20.68 -7.42
CA ILE A 39 -14.42 -21.55 -6.94
C ILE A 39 -15.06 -20.85 -5.75
N HIS A 40 -16.35 -20.58 -5.85
CA HIS A 40 -17.11 -19.96 -4.77
C HIS A 40 -17.56 -21.03 -3.76
N GLY A 41 -17.25 -20.80 -2.49
CA GLY A 41 -17.65 -21.66 -1.38
C GLY A 41 -18.95 -21.19 -0.71
N ARG A 42 -19.09 -21.50 0.58
CA ARG A 42 -20.21 -21.00 1.40
C ARG A 42 -19.88 -19.60 1.92
N ARG A 43 -20.88 -18.70 2.00
CA ARG A 43 -20.70 -17.29 2.43
C ARG A 43 -19.72 -16.55 1.51
N ARG A 44 -18.75 -15.82 2.05
CA ARG A 44 -17.74 -15.06 1.28
C ARG A 44 -16.37 -15.76 1.23
N TRP A 45 -16.38 -17.09 1.24
CA TRP A 45 -15.19 -17.91 1.05
C TRP A 45 -15.01 -18.28 -0.42
N TYR A 46 -13.77 -18.15 -0.89
CA TYR A 46 -13.40 -18.45 -2.27
C TYR A 46 -12.10 -19.26 -2.28
N GLU A 47 -12.03 -20.24 -3.16
CA GLU A 47 -10.79 -20.93 -3.49
C GLU A 47 -10.30 -20.42 -4.84
N THR A 48 -9.10 -19.88 -4.89
CA THR A 48 -8.45 -19.52 -6.15
C THR A 48 -7.39 -20.53 -6.50
N VAL A 49 -7.46 -21.06 -7.73
CA VAL A 49 -6.56 -22.11 -8.21
C VAL A 49 -5.67 -21.54 -9.30
N ASP A 50 -4.36 -21.74 -9.15
CA ASP A 50 -3.41 -21.37 -10.20
C ASP A 50 -3.32 -22.42 -11.33
N GLN A 51 -2.52 -22.13 -12.36
CA GLN A 51 -2.36 -23.02 -13.50
C GLN A 51 -1.68 -24.35 -13.14
N GLY A 52 -0.95 -24.41 -12.01
CA GLY A 52 -0.32 -25.61 -11.48
C GLY A 52 -1.23 -26.42 -10.54
N GLY A 53 -2.47 -25.97 -10.30
CA GLY A 53 -3.41 -26.62 -9.39
C GLY A 53 -3.23 -26.24 -7.92
N VAL A 54 -2.34 -25.29 -7.59
CA VAL A 54 -2.16 -24.82 -6.21
C VAL A 54 -3.35 -23.95 -5.83
N LYS A 55 -3.91 -24.23 -4.65
CA LYS A 55 -5.13 -23.60 -4.13
C LYS A 55 -4.78 -22.60 -3.05
N PHE A 56 -5.44 -21.45 -3.09
CA PHE A 56 -5.36 -20.42 -2.07
C PHE A 56 -6.76 -20.06 -1.59
N LEU A 57 -6.94 -19.99 -0.27
CA LEU A 57 -8.19 -19.63 0.34
C LEU A 57 -8.29 -18.11 0.56
N VAL A 58 -9.46 -17.55 0.24
CA VAL A 58 -9.73 -16.11 0.29
C VAL A 58 -11.05 -15.90 1.03
N ASN A 59 -11.01 -15.20 2.16
CA ASN A 59 -12.20 -14.69 2.84
C ASN A 59 -12.38 -13.21 2.54
N ALA A 60 -13.47 -12.86 1.87
CA ALA A 60 -13.71 -11.48 1.45
C ALA A 60 -14.28 -10.56 2.56
N ASP A 61 -14.79 -11.11 3.67
CA ASP A 61 -15.28 -10.34 4.82
C ASP A 61 -14.11 -9.84 5.69
N ASP A 62 -13.24 -10.74 6.11
CA ASP A 62 -12.18 -10.45 7.09
C ASP A 62 -10.91 -9.85 6.47
N ALA A 63 -10.93 -9.57 5.16
CA ALA A 63 -9.74 -9.22 4.36
C ALA A 63 -8.53 -10.14 4.64
N THR A 64 -8.83 -11.38 5.03
CA THR A 64 -7.84 -12.37 5.46
C THR A 64 -7.67 -13.37 4.33
N TYR A 65 -6.47 -13.36 3.76
CA TYR A 65 -6.12 -14.19 2.62
C TYR A 65 -4.98 -15.11 3.02
N ASP A 66 -5.06 -16.36 2.56
CA ASP A 66 -4.04 -17.38 2.78
C ASP A 66 -2.67 -16.97 2.20
N CYS A 67 -2.68 -16.12 1.15
CA CYS A 67 -1.45 -15.54 0.59
C CYS A 67 -0.73 -14.56 1.55
N GLY A 68 -1.39 -14.06 2.60
CA GLY A 68 -0.86 -13.08 3.58
C GLY A 68 -0.47 -11.70 3.02
N MET A 69 -0.46 -11.55 1.70
CA MET A 69 0.15 -10.42 1.02
C MET A 69 -0.59 -9.11 1.28
N TRP A 70 -1.91 -9.15 1.43
CA TRP A 70 -2.67 -7.94 1.75
C TRP A 70 -2.38 -7.46 3.18
N GLN A 71 -2.23 -8.37 4.13
CA GLN A 71 -1.87 -8.03 5.52
C GLN A 71 -0.45 -7.45 5.60
N MET A 72 0.48 -7.97 4.77
CA MET A 72 1.87 -7.48 4.75
C MET A 72 2.02 -6.14 4.02
N THR A 73 1.31 -5.95 2.90
CA THR A 73 1.56 -4.81 1.99
C THR A 73 0.41 -3.83 1.92
N GLY A 74 -0.80 -4.20 2.30
CA GLY A 74 -2.02 -3.41 2.04
C GLY A 74 -2.48 -3.41 0.58
N LEU A 75 -1.85 -4.19 -0.31
CA LEU A 75 -2.25 -4.33 -1.71
C LEU A 75 -2.91 -5.70 -1.98
N PRO A 76 -4.00 -5.76 -2.75
CA PRO A 76 -4.64 -7.03 -3.05
C PRO A 76 -3.73 -7.87 -3.97
N CYS A 77 -3.42 -9.09 -3.53
CA CYS A 77 -2.64 -10.06 -4.31
C CYS A 77 -3.47 -10.59 -5.50
N LYS A 78 -2.81 -11.18 -6.50
CA LYS A 78 -3.47 -11.83 -7.65
C LYS A 78 -4.63 -12.78 -7.30
N HIS A 79 -4.59 -13.45 -6.14
CA HIS A 79 -5.69 -14.29 -5.64
C HIS A 79 -6.92 -13.46 -5.26
N VAL A 80 -6.70 -12.41 -4.48
CA VAL A 80 -7.76 -11.47 -4.08
C VAL A 80 -8.35 -10.79 -5.30
N VAL A 81 -7.51 -10.33 -6.22
CA VAL A 81 -7.95 -9.68 -7.45
C VAL A 81 -8.80 -10.64 -8.30
N ALA A 82 -8.45 -11.92 -8.40
CA ALA A 82 -9.26 -12.92 -9.10
C ALA A 82 -10.65 -13.07 -8.47
N MET A 83 -10.72 -13.16 -7.13
CA MET A 83 -11.99 -13.18 -6.41
C MET A 83 -12.82 -11.90 -6.63
N LEU A 84 -12.20 -10.73 -6.61
CA LEU A 84 -12.90 -9.46 -6.87
C LEU A 84 -13.43 -9.40 -8.30
N MET A 85 -12.65 -9.82 -9.30
CA MET A 85 -13.10 -9.93 -10.69
C MET A 85 -14.29 -10.88 -10.83
N TYR A 86 -14.25 -12.03 -10.15
CA TYR A 86 -15.37 -12.99 -10.11
C TYR A 86 -16.65 -12.34 -9.56
N ASN A 87 -16.51 -11.53 -8.51
CA ASN A 87 -17.61 -10.77 -7.90
C ASN A 87 -18.00 -9.48 -8.65
N ARG A 88 -17.30 -9.13 -9.74
CA ARG A 88 -17.43 -7.84 -10.43
C ARG A 88 -17.18 -6.63 -9.53
N GLU A 89 -16.34 -6.81 -8.51
CA GLU A 89 -15.85 -5.73 -7.63
C GLU A 89 -14.55 -5.14 -8.19
N HIS A 90 -14.37 -3.83 -8.03
CA HIS A 90 -13.13 -3.18 -8.44
C HIS A 90 -12.00 -3.40 -7.42
N ALA A 91 -10.84 -3.87 -7.89
CA ALA A 91 -9.67 -4.14 -7.04
C ALA A 91 -9.15 -2.91 -6.29
N HIS A 92 -9.36 -1.71 -6.85
CA HIS A 92 -8.94 -0.46 -6.21
C HIS A 92 -9.63 -0.21 -4.86
N HIS A 93 -10.86 -0.70 -4.65
CA HIS A 93 -11.57 -0.55 -3.38
C HIS A 93 -10.95 -1.37 -2.23
N ARG A 94 -10.09 -2.35 -2.57
CA ARG A 94 -9.37 -3.17 -1.59
C ARG A 94 -7.91 -2.74 -1.41
N VAL A 95 -7.51 -1.61 -1.98
CA VAL A 95 -6.19 -1.01 -1.71
C VAL A 95 -6.24 -0.28 -0.38
N HIS A 96 -5.25 -0.52 0.47
CA HIS A 96 -5.16 0.15 1.76
C HIS A 96 -4.99 1.66 1.60
N TRP A 97 -5.55 2.44 2.53
CA TRP A 97 -5.60 3.90 2.46
C TRP A 97 -4.22 4.56 2.35
N TYR A 98 -3.17 3.91 2.85
CA TYR A 98 -1.77 4.37 2.75
C TYR A 98 -1.32 4.66 1.31
N TYR A 99 -1.93 4.00 0.33
CA TYR A 99 -1.64 4.23 -1.08
C TYR A 99 -2.58 5.22 -1.74
N SER A 100 -3.45 5.90 -1.00
CA SER A 100 -4.32 6.92 -1.58
C SER A 100 -3.52 8.19 -1.95
N LYS A 101 -4.01 8.93 -2.94
CA LYS A 101 -3.53 10.28 -3.27
C LYS A 101 -3.58 11.20 -2.04
N GLN A 102 -4.59 11.05 -1.19
CA GLN A 102 -4.73 11.81 0.05
C GLN A 102 -3.59 11.51 1.03
N ALA A 103 -3.31 10.23 1.32
CA ALA A 103 -2.21 9.84 2.19
C ALA A 103 -0.86 10.32 1.65
N TRP A 104 -0.68 10.25 0.33
CA TRP A 104 0.52 10.74 -0.33
C TRP A 104 0.68 12.25 -0.12
N LYS A 105 -0.36 13.06 -0.33
CA LYS A 105 -0.30 14.51 -0.04
C LYS A 105 0.04 14.77 1.42
N MET A 106 -0.62 14.08 2.36
CA MET A 106 -0.36 14.23 3.80
C MET A 106 1.10 13.93 4.15
N ALA A 107 1.71 12.91 3.53
CA ALA A 107 3.10 12.54 3.79
C ALA A 107 4.11 13.63 3.37
N TYR A 108 3.76 14.48 2.39
CA TYR A 108 4.63 15.54 1.87
C TYR A 108 4.06 16.96 2.08
N ASP A 109 3.08 17.12 2.96
CA ASP A 109 2.45 18.41 3.25
C ASP A 109 3.36 19.33 4.09
N GLY A 110 4.27 18.70 4.85
CA GLY A 110 5.23 19.42 5.70
C GLY A 110 6.39 20.05 4.95
N ASN A 111 7.12 20.91 5.65
CA ASN A 111 8.32 21.57 5.15
C ASN A 111 9.53 21.24 6.02
N ILE A 112 10.66 20.87 5.41
CA ILE A 112 11.92 20.75 6.12
C ILE A 112 12.60 22.11 6.10
N ASN A 113 12.65 22.76 7.26
CA ASN A 113 13.36 24.02 7.43
C ASN A 113 14.87 23.78 7.36
N PRO A 114 15.64 24.69 6.72
CA PRO A 114 17.09 24.61 6.76
C PRO A 114 17.58 24.73 8.21
N ILE A 115 18.64 23.99 8.53
CA ILE A 115 19.34 24.18 9.79
C ILE A 115 19.98 25.58 9.72
N PRO A 116 19.75 26.45 10.74
CA PRO A 116 20.39 27.76 10.77
C PRO A 116 21.91 27.62 10.82
N ASP A 117 22.64 28.69 10.52
CA ASP A 117 24.10 28.71 10.66
C ASP A 117 24.53 28.39 12.10
N GLU A 118 25.71 27.78 12.25
CA GLU A 118 26.25 27.36 13.56
C GLU A 118 26.33 28.54 14.54
N SER A 119 26.62 29.75 14.05
CA SER A 119 26.64 30.98 14.87
C SER A 119 25.31 31.32 15.54
N ARG A 120 24.20 30.71 15.12
CA ARG A 120 22.85 30.94 15.64
C ARG A 120 22.30 29.75 16.43
N TRP A 121 23.10 28.71 16.63
CA TRP A 121 22.68 27.58 17.43
C TRP A 121 22.60 27.97 18.91
N PRO A 122 21.62 27.45 19.66
CA PRO A 122 21.59 27.64 21.10
C PRO A 122 22.81 26.96 21.73
N GLU A 123 23.36 27.56 22.78
CA GLU A 123 24.39 26.91 23.59
C GLU A 123 23.82 25.60 24.16
N PHE A 124 24.56 24.51 23.96
CA PHE A 124 24.15 23.17 24.39
C PHE A 124 25.11 22.70 25.49
N GLU A 125 24.59 22.56 26.72
CA GLU A 125 25.29 21.82 27.77
C GLU A 125 25.11 20.32 27.53
N SER A 126 26.21 19.61 27.34
CA SER A 126 26.17 18.16 27.21
C SER A 126 25.73 17.52 28.52
N GLN A 127 24.74 16.63 28.45
CA GLN A 127 24.46 15.76 29.59
C GLN A 127 25.61 14.79 29.76
N THR A 128 26.16 14.72 30.97
CA THR A 128 27.10 13.65 31.33
C THR A 128 26.29 12.35 31.41
N ILE A 129 26.44 11.50 30.39
CA ILE A 129 25.81 10.18 30.38
C ILE A 129 26.64 9.29 31.28
N GLU A 130 26.09 8.90 32.43
CA GLU A 130 26.73 7.91 33.29
C GLU A 130 26.69 6.51 32.64
N PRO A 131 27.74 5.70 32.82
CA PRO A 131 27.75 4.33 32.32
C PRO A 131 26.62 3.50 32.95
N PRO A 132 26.09 2.48 32.23
CA PRO A 132 25.07 1.59 32.77
C PRO A 132 25.59 0.87 34.02
N VAL A 133 24.74 0.77 35.04
CA VAL A 133 24.99 0.01 36.28
C VAL A 133 24.95 -1.48 36.01
#